data_AF-W8R4P2-F1
#
_entry.id   AF-W8R4P2-F1
#
_cell.length_a   1.000
_cell.length_b   1.000
_cell.length_c   1.000
_cell.angle_alpha   90.00
_cell.angle_beta   90.00
_cell.angle_gamma   90.00
#
_symmetry.space_group_name_H-M   'P 1'
#
loop_
_entity.id
_entity.type
_entity.pdbx_description
1 polymer ?
#
loop_
_entity_poly.entity_id
_entity_poly.type
_entity_poly.pdbx_seq_one_letter_code
_entity_poly.pdbx_strand_id
1 'polypeptide(L)'
;MADAIQINTERLKNTLDQIRLNRSEALTIDIIEQYMGGFHQNKAVPPTDSWNAQFGKYLKAHHAELGVREIAAGQKVKVNGSLTSSSLWALNHQPAE
;
A
#
# COMPACT_ATOMS: atom_id res chain seq x y z
N MET A 1 6.03 -19.55 -10.28
CA MET A 1 6.48 -18.25 -10.83
C MET A 1 5.39 -17.28 -10.46
N ALA A 2 5.63 -16.43 -9.46
CA ALA A 2 4.59 -15.61 -8.85
C ALA A 2 4.22 -14.47 -9.81
N ASP A 3 2.95 -14.39 -10.18
CA ASP A 3 2.34 -13.32 -10.96
C ASP A 3 2.66 -11.98 -10.26
N ALA A 4 3.65 -11.24 -10.76
CA ALA A 4 3.95 -9.93 -10.24
C ALA A 4 2.78 -9.02 -10.59
N ILE A 5 2.11 -8.49 -9.57
CA ILE A 5 0.99 -7.56 -9.79
C ILE A 5 1.47 -6.41 -10.67
N GLN A 6 0.73 -6.15 -11.76
CA GLN A 6 1.00 -5.00 -12.59
C GLN A 6 0.50 -3.74 -11.87
N ILE A 7 1.43 -3.02 -11.26
CA ILE A 7 1.18 -1.72 -10.64
C ILE A 7 1.51 -0.64 -11.66
N ASN A 8 0.54 0.22 -11.95
CA ASN A 8 0.77 1.43 -12.72
C ASN A 8 1.36 2.49 -11.78
N THR A 9 2.66 2.76 -11.95
CA THR A 9 3.41 3.69 -11.10
C THR A 9 2.86 5.11 -11.14
N GLU A 10 2.40 5.59 -12.31
CA GLU A 10 1.84 6.95 -12.43
C GLU A 10 0.54 7.08 -11.64
N ARG A 11 -0.35 6.09 -11.78
CA ARG A 11 -1.58 6.03 -10.99
C ARG A 11 -1.26 5.93 -9.50
N LEU A 12 -0.28 5.12 -9.11
CA LEU A 12 0.15 5.02 -7.72
C LEU A 12 0.69 6.35 -7.17
N LYS A 13 1.52 7.07 -7.93
CA LYS A 13 2.00 8.39 -7.55
C LYS A 13 0.85 9.36 -7.33
N ASN A 14 -0.11 9.41 -8.27
CA ASN A 14 -1.32 10.23 -8.12
C ASN A 14 -2.12 9.83 -6.88
N THR A 15 -2.30 8.53 -6.61
CA THR A 15 -2.96 8.04 -5.41
C THR A 15 -2.25 8.51 -4.14
N LEU A 16 -0.93 8.37 -4.06
CA LEU A 16 -0.16 8.79 -2.89
C LEU A 16 -0.22 10.30 -2.70
N ASP A 17 -0.17 11.08 -3.78
CA ASP A 17 -0.32 12.53 -3.74
C ASP A 17 -1.68 12.95 -3.17
N GLN A 18 -2.77 12.34 -3.63
CA GLN A 18 -4.11 12.60 -3.09
C GLN A 18 -4.24 12.23 -1.61
N ILE A 19 -3.60 11.14 -1.18
CA ILE A 19 -3.60 10.76 0.25
C ILE A 19 -2.80 11.78 1.06
N ARG A 20 -1.65 12.24 0.56
CA ARG A 20 -0.80 13.27 1.21
C ARG A 20 -1.53 14.57 1.50
N LEU A 21 -2.47 14.96 0.65
CA LEU A 21 -3.28 16.17 0.87
C LEU A 21 -4.08 16.12 2.19
N ASN A 22 -4.40 14.92 2.68
CA ASN A 22 -5.28 14.73 3.85
C ASN A 22 -4.62 13.99 5.01
N ARG A 23 -3.55 13.21 4.77
CA ARG A 23 -2.90 12.36 5.75
C ARG A 23 -1.39 12.29 5.52
N SER A 24 -0.61 12.31 6.59
CA SER A 24 0.85 12.11 6.52
C SER A 24 1.26 10.63 6.56
N GLU A 25 0.32 9.74 6.87
CA GLU A 25 0.53 8.30 7.04
C GLU A 25 -0.64 7.53 6.42
N ALA A 26 -0.37 6.35 5.88
CA ALA A 26 -1.39 5.46 5.33
C ALA A 26 -1.02 4.00 5.48
N LEU A 27 -2.01 3.14 5.70
CA LEU A 27 -1.80 1.70 5.64
C LEU A 27 -1.75 1.25 4.18
N THR A 28 -1.11 0.12 3.95
CA THR A 28 -1.05 -0.50 2.61
C THR A 28 -2.46 -0.73 2.06
N ILE A 29 -3.40 -1.13 2.93
CA ILE A 29 -4.81 -1.30 2.57
C ILE A 29 -5.50 -0.02 2.13
N ASP A 30 -5.26 1.13 2.79
CA ASP A 30 -5.84 2.42 2.40
C ASP A 30 -5.32 2.83 1.03
N ILE A 31 -4.01 2.66 0.80
CA ILE A 31 -3.38 2.97 -0.48
C ILE A 31 -3.96 2.10 -1.59
N ILE A 32 -4.12 0.80 -1.32
CA ILE A 32 -4.73 -0.18 -2.22
C ILE A 32 -6.16 0.21 -2.58
N GLU A 33 -6.97 0.57 -1.59
CA GLU A 33 -8.37 0.93 -1.75
C GLU A 33 -8.51 2.19 -2.63
N GLN A 34 -7.73 3.22 -2.33
CA GLN A 34 -7.69 4.46 -3.11
C GLN A 34 -7.14 4.22 -4.52
N TYR A 35 -6.10 3.41 -4.65
CA TYR A 35 -5.50 3.08 -5.95
C TYR A 35 -6.50 2.32 -6.83
N MET A 36 -7.19 1.32 -6.29
CA MET A 36 -8.19 0.55 -7.04
C MET A 36 -9.49 1.34 -7.31
N GLY A 37 -9.69 2.48 -6.65
CA GLY A 37 -10.92 3.27 -6.74
C GLY A 37 -12.09 2.63 -5.98
N GLY A 38 -11.80 1.81 -4.97
CA GLY A 38 -12.79 1.09 -4.17
C GLY A 38 -12.24 -0.19 -3.53
N PHE A 39 -12.97 -0.71 -2.54
CA PHE A 39 -12.61 -1.93 -1.83
C PHE A 39 -12.96 -3.19 -2.64
N HIS A 40 -11.97 -3.84 -3.24
CA HIS A 40 -12.14 -5.15 -3.86
C HIS A 40 -11.71 -6.27 -2.89
N GLN A 41 -12.69 -6.90 -2.25
CA GLN A 41 -12.44 -8.05 -1.37
C GLN A 41 -12.17 -9.31 -2.21
N ASN A 42 -10.89 -9.65 -2.43
CA ASN A 42 -10.55 -10.96 -2.97
C ASN A 42 -10.69 -12.03 -1.88
N LYS A 43 -11.90 -12.60 -1.74
CA LYS A 43 -12.25 -13.66 -0.77
C LYS A 43 -11.56 -15.02 -1.00
N ALA A 44 -10.68 -15.16 -2.00
CA ALA A 44 -10.17 -16.46 -2.45
C ALA A 44 -8.64 -16.59 -2.58
N VAL A 45 -7.84 -15.58 -2.17
CA VAL A 45 -6.38 -15.61 -2.37
C VAL A 45 -5.64 -15.85 -1.05
N PRO A 46 -4.70 -16.81 -0.95
CA PRO A 46 -3.92 -17.05 0.25
C PRO A 46 -3.11 -15.81 0.65
N PRO A 47 -2.92 -15.54 1.97
CA PRO A 47 -2.32 -14.30 2.48
C PRO A 47 -0.89 -14.04 1.98
N THR A 48 -0.13 -15.07 1.62
CA THR A 48 1.23 -14.99 1.04
C THR A 48 1.27 -14.47 -0.39
N ASP A 49 0.18 -14.66 -1.14
CA ASP A 49 -0.04 -14.14 -2.51
C ASP A 49 -1.08 -13.02 -2.52
N SER A 50 -1.45 -12.50 -1.33
CA SER A 50 -2.41 -11.42 -1.25
C SER A 50 -1.85 -10.15 -1.87
N TRP A 51 -2.74 -9.42 -2.53
CA TRP A 51 -2.43 -8.13 -3.15
C TRP A 51 -1.68 -7.21 -2.18
N ASN A 52 -2.09 -7.20 -0.90
CA ASN A 52 -1.43 -6.44 0.18
C ASN A 52 0.05 -6.81 0.39
N ALA A 53 0.41 -8.10 0.38
CA ALA A 53 1.80 -8.52 0.55
C ALA A 53 2.66 -8.13 -0.66
N GLN A 54 2.13 -8.29 -1.88
CA GLN A 54 2.84 -7.93 -3.09
C GLN A 54 2.96 -6.40 -3.26
N PHE A 55 1.91 -5.65 -2.91
CA PHE A 55 1.90 -4.20 -2.94
C PHE A 55 2.86 -3.60 -1.91
N GLY A 56 2.89 -4.16 -0.70
CA GLY A 56 3.87 -3.77 0.31
C GLY A 56 5.32 -3.99 -0.15
N LYS A 57 5.60 -5.12 -0.81
CA LYS A 57 6.92 -5.37 -1.43
C LYS A 57 7.25 -4.34 -2.52
N TYR A 58 6.29 -3.99 -3.36
CA TYR A 58 6.47 -2.97 -4.40
C TYR A 58 6.76 -1.60 -3.81
N LEU A 59 5.95 -1.15 -2.84
CA LEU A 59 6.16 0.10 -2.12
C LEU A 59 7.55 0.13 -1.48
N LYS A 60 7.99 -0.98 -0.90
CA LYS A 60 9.34 -1.10 -0.30
C LYS A 60 10.45 -1.00 -1.35
N ALA A 61 10.28 -1.64 -2.50
CA ALA A 61 11.26 -1.60 -3.58
C ALA A 61 11.38 -0.19 -4.20
N HIS A 62 10.27 0.55 -4.29
CA HIS A 62 10.20 1.87 -4.92
C HIS A 62 10.04 3.03 -3.92
N HIS A 63 10.34 2.79 -2.64
CA HIS A 63 10.06 3.75 -1.56
C HIS A 63 10.72 5.12 -1.79
N ALA A 64 11.96 5.13 -2.31
CA ALA A 64 12.71 6.33 -2.64
C ALA A 64 12.07 7.12 -3.79
N GLU A 65 11.60 6.44 -4.85
CA GLU A 65 10.96 7.07 -6.01
C GLU A 65 9.55 7.60 -5.66
N LEU A 66 8.84 6.86 -4.80
CA LEU A 66 7.49 7.20 -4.37
C LEU A 66 7.47 8.21 -3.23
N GLY A 67 8.60 8.49 -2.57
CA GLY A 67 8.68 9.36 -1.39
C GLY A 67 7.90 8.81 -0.19
N VAL A 68 7.87 7.49 -0.03
CA VAL A 68 7.20 6.81 1.09
C VAL A 68 8.22 6.05 1.91
N ARG A 69 7.90 5.78 3.18
CA ARG A 69 8.77 4.99 4.06
C ARG A 69 7.93 4.08 4.95
N GLU A 70 8.28 2.80 4.99
CA GLU A 70 7.67 1.87 5.95
C GLU A 70 8.07 2.26 7.37
N ILE A 71 7.08 2.59 8.20
CA ILE A 71 7.29 2.97 9.61
C ILE A 71 6.88 1.84 10.56
N ALA A 72 5.93 0.99 10.16
CA ALA A 72 5.59 -0.22 10.90
C ALA A 72 5.13 -1.31 9.92
N ALA A 73 5.60 -2.54 10.09
CA ALA A 73 5.16 -3.69 9.32
C ALA A 73 4.26 -4.60 10.16
N GLY A 74 3.32 -5.30 9.52
CA GLY A 74 2.52 -6.33 10.18
C GLY A 74 1.51 -5.81 11.21
N GLN A 75 1.06 -4.57 11.07
CA GLN A 75 0.00 -4.05 11.93
C GLN A 75 -1.30 -4.81 11.66
N LYS A 76 -1.89 -5.37 12.73
CA LYS A 76 -3.18 -6.05 12.66
C LYS A 76 -4.29 -4.99 12.58
N VAL A 77 -4.89 -4.88 11.42
CA VAL A 77 -5.96 -3.94 11.14
C VAL A 77 -7.24 -4.70 10.80
N LYS A 78 -8.36 -4.23 11.33
CA LYS A 78 -9.66 -4.85 11.10
C LYS A 78 -10.29 -4.20 9.87
N VAL A 79 -10.43 -4.99 8.81
CA VAL A 79 -10.99 -4.56 7.53
C VAL A 79 -12.23 -5.40 7.26
N ASN A 80 -13.40 -4.75 7.17
CA ASN A 80 -14.69 -5.41 6.93
C ASN A 80 -14.94 -6.66 7.80
N GLY A 81 -14.65 -6.53 9.10
CA GLY A 81 -14.88 -7.59 10.08
C GLY A 81 -13.74 -8.62 10.20
N SER A 82 -12.79 -8.65 9.27
CA SER A 82 -11.65 -9.57 9.27
C SER A 82 -10.37 -8.89 9.73
N LEU A 83 -9.53 -9.59 10.50
CA LEU A 83 -8.20 -9.11 10.86
C LEU A 83 -7.23 -9.40 9.72
N THR A 84 -6.59 -8.36 9.19
CA THR A 84 -5.52 -8.47 8.20
C THR A 84 -4.25 -7.80 8.71
N SER A 85 -3.11 -8.24 8.21
CA SER A 85 -1.82 -7.62 8.53
C SER A 85 -1.50 -6.61 7.44
N SER A 86 -1.27 -5.35 7.78
CA SER A 86 -0.90 -4.30 6.82
C SER A 86 0.34 -3.54 7.30
N SER A 87 1.16 -3.06 6.37
CA SER A 87 2.24 -2.13 6.69
C SER A 87 1.70 -0.71 6.74
N LEU A 88 2.18 0.07 7.69
CA LEU A 88 1.96 1.50 7.83
C LEU A 88 3.13 2.25 7.17
N TRP A 89 2.79 3.23 6.34
CA TRP A 89 3.72 4.00 5.55
C TRP A 89 3.61 5.48 5.91
N ALA A 90 4.75 6.11 6.16
CA ALA A 90 4.86 7.56 6.17
C ALA A 90 4.93 8.06 4.72
N LEU A 91 4.07 9.02 4.38
CA LEU A 91 3.96 9.57 3.03
C LEU A 91 4.78 10.85 2.82
N ASN A 92 5.24 11.49 3.90
CA ASN A 92 6.00 12.74 3.87
C ASN A 92 7.53 12.54 3.81
N HIS A 93 8.01 11.48 3.17
CA HIS A 93 9.44 11.29 3.00
C HIS A 93 9.89 12.01 1.72
N GLN A 94 10.14 13.31 1.80
CA GLN A 94 11.01 13.94 0.81
C GLN A 94 12.42 13.40 1.04
N PRO A 95 13.11 12.85 0.02
CA PRO A 95 14.54 12.64 0.13
C PRO A 95 15.15 14.02 0.39
N ALA A 96 15.93 14.13 1.47
CA ALA A 96 16.77 15.30 1.66
C ALA A 96 17.72 15.36 0.45
N GLU A 97 17.69 16.49 -0.26
CA GLU A 97 18.66 16.83 -1.32
C GLU A 97 20.11 16.70 -0.84
#